data_AF-A0A930HDQ0-F1
#
_entry.id   AF-A0A930HDQ0-F1
#
_cell.length_a   1.000
_cell.length_b   1.000
_cell.length_c   1.000
_cell.angle_alpha   90.00
_cell.angle_beta   90.00
_cell.angle_gamma   90.00
#
_symmetry.space_group_name_H-M   'P 1'
#
loop_
_entity.id
_entity.type
_entity.pdbx_description
1 polymer ?
#
loop_
_entity_poly.entity_id
_entity_poly.type
_entity_poly.pdbx_seq_one_letter_code
_entity_poly.pdbx_strand_id
1 'polypeptide(L)'
;MNVIKRNGSEVTFDKAKIENAIIKANNSVEEAVRLTPIQIKRITDSVILSCEDLGRSPAVEEIQDMVEEHIMQHGAYEVAKAYITYRYTRSLVRQSNTTDDKILSLIELNNEEAKQENSNKNPIINSTQRDYMAGEVSKDLTRRILLPEEISAAHDAGIIHFHDSDYFAQKEHNCDLIDLEDMLQNGTVISETLIEKPHS
;
A
#
# COMPACT_ATOMS: atom_id res chain seq x y z
N MET A 1 -26.91 17.55 5.44
CA MET A 1 -26.02 17.65 4.27
C MET A 1 -25.75 16.28 3.65
N ASN A 2 -25.29 16.25 2.40
CA ASN A 2 -24.83 15.04 1.73
C ASN A 2 -23.29 15.05 1.60
N VAL A 3 -22.70 13.89 1.38
CA VAL A 3 -21.25 13.70 1.18
C VAL A 3 -20.99 12.85 -0.07
N ILE A 4 -19.98 13.22 -0.84
CA ILE A 4 -19.51 12.47 -2.00
C ILE A 4 -18.52 11.42 -1.52
N LYS A 5 -18.89 10.14 -1.62
CA LYS A 5 -18.01 9.01 -1.31
C LYS A 5 -16.88 8.91 -2.33
N ARG A 6 -15.83 8.17 -1.96
CA ARG A 6 -14.67 7.88 -2.82
C ARG A 6 -15.00 7.21 -4.16
N ASN A 7 -16.14 6.53 -4.25
CA ASN A 7 -16.64 5.92 -5.50
C ASN A 7 -17.54 6.87 -6.32
N GLY A 8 -17.59 8.16 -5.97
CA GLY A 8 -18.42 9.17 -6.63
C GLY A 8 -19.89 9.17 -6.19
N SER A 9 -20.35 8.20 -5.40
CA SER A 9 -21.75 8.17 -4.94
C SER A 9 -22.03 9.22 -3.87
N GLU A 10 -23.15 9.92 -3.99
CA GLU A 10 -23.62 10.88 -2.99
C GLU A 10 -24.52 10.18 -1.97
N VAL A 11 -24.28 10.40 -0.67
CA VAL A 11 -25.09 9.84 0.41
C VAL A 11 -25.37 10.86 1.50
N THR A 12 -26.42 10.63 2.28
CA THR A 12 -26.69 11.40 3.50
C THR A 12 -25.51 11.31 4.46
N PHE A 13 -25.03 12.46 4.91
CA PHE A 13 -23.95 12.54 5.87
C PHE A 13 -24.40 12.06 7.27
N ASP A 14 -23.53 11.30 7.93
CA ASP A 14 -23.75 10.81 9.30
C ASP A 14 -22.66 11.36 10.23
N LYS A 15 -23.06 12.27 11.11
CA LYS A 15 -22.20 12.91 12.11
C LYS A 15 -21.47 11.90 12.99
N ALA A 16 -22.13 10.80 13.34
CA ALA A 16 -21.54 9.80 14.22
C ALA A 16 -20.26 9.19 13.63
N LYS A 17 -20.09 9.21 12.30
CA LYS A 17 -18.87 8.71 11.65
C LYS A 17 -17.64 9.57 11.94
N ILE A 18 -17.79 10.90 11.97
CA ILE A 18 -16.69 11.80 12.30
C ILE A 18 -16.34 11.64 13.78
N GLU A 19 -17.35 11.71 14.64
CA GLU A 19 -17.17 11.58 16.09
C GLU A 19 -16.46 10.27 16.45
N ASN A 20 -16.93 9.15 15.90
CA ASN A 20 -16.29 7.84 16.12
C ASN A 20 -14.87 7.76 15.56
N ALA A 21 -14.56 8.45 14.45
CA ALA A 21 -13.21 8.47 13.90
C ALA A 21 -12.25 9.24 14.81
N ILE A 22 -12.69 10.38 15.34
CA ILE A 22 -11.92 11.17 16.32
C ILE A 22 -11.73 10.38 17.61
N ILE A 23 -12.77 9.72 18.14
CA ILE A 23 -12.69 8.88 19.34
C ILE A 23 -11.66 7.76 19.16
N LYS A 24 -11.64 7.10 17.99
CA LYS A 24 -10.67 6.04 17.71
C LYS A 24 -9.23 6.55 17.70
N ALA A 25 -8.98 7.70 17.06
CA ALA A 25 -7.66 8.34 17.10
C ALA A 25 -7.30 8.75 18.55
N ASN A 26 -8.23 9.34 19.28
CA ASN A 26 -8.06 9.76 20.66
C ASN A 26 -7.71 8.59 21.59
N ASN A 27 -8.36 7.44 21.41
CA ASN A 27 -8.10 6.25 22.22
C ASN A 27 -6.77 5.56 21.88
N SER A 28 -6.16 5.90 20.73
CA SER A 28 -4.86 5.34 20.32
C SER A 28 -3.65 6.08 20.90
N VAL A 29 -3.86 7.24 21.53
CA VAL A 29 -2.79 8.00 22.20
C VAL A 29 -2.87 7.86 23.72
N GLU A 30 -1.81 8.28 24.41
CA GLU A 30 -1.72 8.30 25.87
C GLU A 30 -2.81 9.17 26.50
N GLU A 31 -3.34 8.76 27.66
CA GLU A 31 -4.46 9.45 28.32
C GLU A 31 -4.18 10.92 28.64
N ALA A 32 -2.92 11.26 28.95
CA ALA A 32 -2.49 12.61 29.28
C ALA A 32 -2.64 13.63 28.13
N VAL A 33 -2.67 13.15 26.87
CA VAL A 33 -2.75 13.99 25.66
C VAL A 33 -4.08 13.84 24.92
N ARG A 34 -5.06 13.16 25.53
CA ARG A 34 -6.38 12.94 24.94
C ARG A 34 -7.25 14.19 24.98
N LEU A 35 -8.03 14.35 23.93
CA LEU A 35 -9.20 15.22 23.91
C LEU A 35 -10.27 14.71 24.88
N THR A 36 -10.88 15.64 25.60
CA THR A 36 -12.08 15.38 26.41
C THR A 36 -13.30 15.12 25.52
N PRO A 37 -14.34 14.43 26.01
CA PRO A 37 -15.58 14.23 25.25
C PRO A 37 -16.22 15.53 24.75
N ILE A 38 -16.10 16.62 25.52
CA ILE A 38 -16.62 17.94 25.14
C ILE A 38 -15.81 18.51 23.96
N GLN A 39 -14.49 18.37 23.96
CA GLN A 39 -13.66 18.83 22.84
C GLN A 39 -13.93 18.01 21.57
N ILE A 40 -14.08 16.69 21.66
CA ILE A 40 -14.44 15.84 20.52
C ILE A 40 -15.76 16.29 19.89
N LYS A 41 -16.77 16.54 20.72
CA LYS A 41 -18.07 17.04 20.25
C LYS A 41 -17.95 18.40 19.56
N ARG A 42 -17.18 19.33 20.14
CA ARG A 42 -16.91 20.66 19.55
C ARG A 42 -16.18 20.58 18.20
N ILE A 43 -15.16 19.73 18.09
CA ILE A 43 -14.45 19.48 16.84
C ILE A 43 -15.43 18.95 15.79
N THR A 44 -16.24 17.96 16.17
CA THR A 44 -17.24 17.36 15.26
C THR A 44 -18.25 18.40 14.79
N ASP A 45 -18.76 19.24 15.68
CA ASP A 45 -19.68 20.33 15.33
C ASP A 45 -19.03 21.37 14.41
N SER A 46 -17.76 21.72 14.67
CA SER A 46 -17.02 22.71 13.86
C SER A 46 -16.75 22.21 12.45
N VAL A 47 -16.43 20.92 12.29
CA VAL A 47 -16.27 20.28 10.98
C VAL A 47 -17.59 20.30 10.21
N ILE A 48 -18.71 20.03 10.88
CA ILE A 48 -20.04 20.05 10.23
C ILE A 48 -20.39 21.43 9.73
N LEU A 49 -20.19 22.46 10.56
CA LEU A 49 -20.42 23.85 10.16
C LEU A 49 -19.53 24.21 8.96
N SER A 50 -18.25 23.83 8.99
CA SER A 50 -17.31 24.05 7.87
C SER A 50 -17.77 23.36 6.59
N CYS A 51 -18.37 22.17 6.69
CA CYS A 51 -18.95 21.46 5.55
C CYS A 51 -20.21 22.14 5.00
N GLU A 52 -21.06 22.68 5.87
CA GLU A 52 -22.28 23.39 5.48
C GLU A 52 -21.96 24.73 4.79
N ASP A 53 -20.92 25.43 5.25
CA ASP A 53 -20.45 26.70 4.69
C ASP A 53 -19.88 26.58 3.26
N LEU A 54 -19.52 25.37 2.81
CA LEU A 54 -19.05 25.14 1.44
C LEU A 54 -20.13 25.38 0.37
N GLY A 55 -21.42 25.34 0.73
CA GLY A 55 -22.53 25.50 -0.20
C GLY A 55 -22.66 24.37 -1.25
N ARG A 56 -21.91 23.27 -1.10
CA ARG A 56 -21.94 22.06 -1.94
C ARG A 56 -21.69 20.81 -1.10
N SER A 57 -21.96 19.64 -1.64
CA SER A 57 -21.61 18.36 -0.99
C SER A 57 -20.08 18.18 -0.98
N PRO A 58 -19.42 18.10 0.19
CA PRO A 58 -17.98 17.84 0.28
C PRO A 58 -17.63 16.39 -0.10
N ALA A 59 -16.43 16.18 -0.62
CA ALA A 59 -15.85 14.85 -0.76
C ALA A 59 -15.36 14.31 0.59
N VAL A 60 -15.33 12.97 0.73
CA VAL A 60 -14.84 12.34 1.98
C VAL A 60 -13.43 12.78 2.36
N GLU A 61 -12.54 13.04 1.39
CA GLU A 61 -11.18 13.51 1.68
C GLU A 61 -11.18 14.94 2.26
N GLU A 62 -12.00 15.84 1.72
CA GLU A 62 -12.12 17.22 2.24
C GLU A 62 -12.63 17.23 3.69
N ILE A 63 -13.57 16.35 4.03
CA ILE A 63 -14.04 16.19 5.41
C ILE A 63 -12.90 15.70 6.31
N GLN A 64 -12.06 14.78 5.82
CA GLN A 64 -10.92 14.28 6.60
C GLN A 64 -9.87 15.36 6.84
N ASP A 65 -9.58 16.19 5.83
CA ASP A 65 -8.69 17.35 5.96
C ASP A 65 -9.22 18.33 7.01
N MET A 66 -10.52 18.64 6.99
CA MET A 66 -11.15 19.49 8.01
C MET A 66 -11.06 18.88 9.41
N VAL A 67 -11.22 17.56 9.56
CA VAL A 67 -11.06 16.89 10.87
C VAL A 67 -9.64 17.06 11.39
N GLU A 68 -8.64 16.90 10.53
CA GLU A 68 -7.22 17.08 10.90
C GLU A 68 -6.95 18.51 11.37
N GLU A 69 -7.38 19.51 10.59
CA GLU A 69 -7.24 20.92 10.93
C GLU A 69 -7.89 21.26 12.26
N HIS A 70 -9.15 20.84 12.48
CA HIS A 70 -9.88 21.16 13.71
C HIS A 70 -9.30 20.45 14.95
N ILE A 71 -8.74 19.25 14.82
CA ILE A 71 -8.01 18.59 15.91
C ILE A 71 -6.74 19.40 16.26
N MET A 72 -5.99 19.86 15.24
CA MET A 72 -4.79 20.68 15.44
C MET A 72 -5.09 22.03 16.06
N GLN A 73 -6.18 22.70 15.67
CA GLN A 73 -6.62 23.97 16.25
C GLN A 73 -6.94 23.87 17.74
N HIS A 74 -7.35 22.70 18.22
CA HIS A 74 -7.58 22.43 19.64
C HIS A 74 -6.28 22.08 20.41
N GLY A 75 -5.12 22.14 19.75
CA GLY A 75 -3.81 21.85 20.35
C GLY A 75 -3.52 20.36 20.57
N ALA A 76 -4.37 19.46 20.06
CA ALA A 76 -4.23 18.02 20.24
C ALA A 76 -3.35 17.39 19.16
N TYR A 77 -2.09 17.80 19.10
CA TYR A 77 -1.15 17.42 18.03
C TYR A 77 -0.89 15.91 17.96
N GLU A 78 -0.77 15.22 19.09
CA GLU A 78 -0.58 13.76 19.11
C GLU A 78 -1.81 13.02 18.58
N VAL A 79 -3.01 13.49 18.90
CA VAL A 79 -4.26 12.93 18.35
C VAL A 79 -4.35 13.18 16.85
N ALA A 80 -3.98 14.37 16.38
CA ALA A 80 -3.93 14.68 14.95
C ALA A 80 -2.95 13.76 14.21
N LYS A 81 -1.74 13.59 14.75
CA LYS A 81 -0.72 12.69 14.18
C LYS A 81 -1.22 11.25 14.11
N ALA A 82 -1.86 10.76 15.15
CA ALA A 82 -2.46 9.42 15.16
C ALA A 82 -3.58 9.28 14.12
N TYR A 83 -4.43 10.29 13.98
CA TYR A 83 -5.49 10.34 12.97
C TYR A 83 -4.92 10.30 11.54
N ILE A 84 -3.95 11.18 11.24
CA ILE A 84 -3.27 11.28 9.94
C ILE A 84 -2.59 9.95 9.59
N THR A 85 -1.83 9.40 10.54
CA THR A 85 -1.12 8.12 10.34
C THR A 85 -2.11 7.00 10.02
N TYR A 86 -3.22 6.91 10.77
CA TYR A 86 -4.24 5.90 10.52
C TYR A 86 -4.92 6.08 9.15
N ARG A 87 -5.24 7.33 8.77
CA ARG A 87 -5.81 7.66 7.45
C ARG A 87 -4.87 7.22 6.33
N TYR A 88 -3.57 7.54 6.45
CA TYR A 88 -2.54 7.15 5.49
C TYR A 88 -2.40 5.63 5.38
N THR A 89 -2.27 4.92 6.51
CA THR A 89 -2.20 3.45 6.49
C THR A 89 -3.44 2.84 5.84
N ARG A 90 -4.64 3.42 6.06
CA ARG A 90 -5.89 2.95 5.43
C ARG A 90 -6.02 3.35 3.96
N SER A 91 -5.34 4.38 3.48
CA SER A 91 -5.29 4.69 2.04
C SER A 91 -4.38 3.70 1.32
N LEU A 92 -3.22 3.36 1.91
CA LEU A 92 -2.32 2.32 1.41
C LEU A 92 -3.01 0.96 1.28
N VAL A 93 -3.75 0.53 2.31
CA VAL A 93 -4.51 -0.74 2.27
C VAL A 93 -5.57 -0.74 1.15
N ARG A 94 -6.20 0.41 0.85
CA ARG A 94 -7.18 0.48 -0.25
C ARG A 94 -6.52 0.50 -1.62
N GLN A 95 -5.32 1.07 -1.76
CA GLN A 95 -4.54 0.93 -2.98
C GLN A 95 -4.13 -0.53 -3.21
N SER A 96 -3.80 -1.27 -2.14
CA SER A 96 -3.53 -2.71 -2.20
C SER A 96 -4.67 -3.54 -2.80
N ASN A 97 -5.93 -3.07 -2.75
CA ASN A 97 -7.05 -3.79 -3.37
C ASN A 97 -6.91 -3.88 -4.91
N THR A 98 -6.14 -3.01 -5.57
CA THR A 98 -5.87 -3.14 -7.02
C THR A 98 -4.88 -4.28 -7.32
N THR A 99 -3.98 -4.57 -6.38
CA THR A 99 -3.11 -5.77 -6.40
C THR A 99 -3.94 -7.02 -6.18
N ASP A 100 -4.93 -6.98 -5.29
CA ASP A 100 -5.83 -8.11 -5.05
C ASP A 100 -6.64 -8.49 -6.29
N ASP A 101 -7.14 -7.52 -7.07
CA ASP A 101 -7.81 -7.78 -8.36
C ASP A 101 -6.87 -8.45 -9.37
N LYS A 102 -5.59 -8.04 -9.42
CA LYS A 102 -4.58 -8.70 -10.26
C LYS A 102 -4.26 -10.11 -9.77
N ILE A 103 -4.09 -10.32 -8.47
CA ILE A 103 -3.89 -11.63 -7.86
C ILE A 103 -5.08 -12.55 -8.12
N LEU A 104 -6.31 -12.05 -7.97
CA LEU A 104 -7.53 -12.77 -8.29
C LEU A 104 -7.58 -13.16 -9.77
N SER A 105 -7.21 -12.26 -10.69
CA SER A 105 -7.15 -12.57 -12.11
C SER A 105 -6.11 -13.66 -12.46
N LEU A 106 -5.00 -13.74 -11.70
CA LEU A 106 -3.99 -14.79 -11.84
C LEU A 106 -4.52 -16.14 -11.35
N ILE A 107 -5.19 -16.16 -10.19
CA ILE A 107 -5.80 -17.37 -9.61
C ILE A 107 -6.88 -17.94 -10.53
N GLU A 108 -7.72 -17.07 -11.09
CA GLU A 108 -8.80 -17.46 -12.00
C GLU A 108 -8.31 -17.80 -13.42
N LEU A 109 -7.00 -17.70 -13.70
CA LEU A 109 -6.43 -17.87 -15.05
C LEU A 109 -7.04 -16.91 -16.09
N ASN A 110 -7.54 -15.76 -15.63
CA ASN A 110 -8.18 -14.73 -16.47
C ASN A 110 -7.21 -13.61 -16.85
N ASN A 111 -5.98 -13.64 -16.35
CA ASN A 111 -4.96 -12.65 -16.68
C ASN A 111 -4.31 -12.98 -18.05
N GLU A 112 -4.73 -12.26 -19.10
CA GLU A 112 -4.18 -12.42 -20.45
C GLU A 112 -2.72 -11.96 -20.55
N GLU A 113 -2.32 -10.96 -19.76
CA GLU A 113 -0.95 -10.47 -19.73
C GLU A 113 0.01 -11.55 -19.21
N ALA A 114 -0.35 -12.26 -18.13
CA ALA A 114 0.42 -13.39 -17.60
C ALA A 114 0.44 -14.62 -18.53
N LYS A 115 -0.53 -14.76 -19.44
CA LYS A 115 -0.52 -15.79 -20.50
C LYS A 115 0.35 -15.42 -21.69
N GLN A 116 0.51 -14.11 -21.94
CA GLN A 116 1.26 -13.58 -23.08
C GLN A 116 2.64 -13.04 -22.71
N GLU A 117 2.95 -12.95 -21.42
CA GLU A 117 4.29 -12.72 -20.93
C GLU A 117 5.17 -13.82 -21.50
N ASN A 118 6.11 -13.43 -22.37
CA ASN A 118 6.91 -14.32 -23.21
C ASN A 118 8.00 -15.05 -22.39
N SER A 119 7.65 -15.47 -21.18
CA SER A 119 8.47 -16.24 -20.27
C SER A 119 8.19 -17.72 -20.55
N ASN A 120 9.22 -18.57 -20.52
CA ASN A 120 9.06 -20.03 -20.67
C ASN A 120 8.27 -20.67 -19.51
N LYS A 121 7.57 -19.88 -18.68
CA LYS A 121 6.82 -20.31 -17.49
C LYS A 121 5.38 -20.62 -17.91
N ASN A 122 4.92 -21.83 -17.65
CA ASN A 122 3.53 -22.22 -17.90
C ASN A 122 2.60 -21.57 -16.85
N PRO A 123 1.69 -20.65 -17.19
CA PRO A 123 0.89 -19.92 -16.20
C PRO A 123 -0.12 -20.79 -15.45
N ILE A 124 -0.34 -22.04 -15.90
CA ILE A 124 -1.32 -22.97 -15.34
C ILE A 124 -0.73 -23.80 -14.19
N ILE A 125 0.59 -24.01 -14.15
CA ILE A 125 1.19 -24.84 -13.09
C ILE A 125 1.21 -24.08 -11.76
N ASN A 126 0.93 -24.79 -10.67
CA ASN A 126 0.78 -24.19 -9.34
C ASN A 126 2.03 -23.42 -8.89
N SER A 127 3.22 -23.92 -9.20
CA SER A 127 4.48 -23.24 -8.86
C SER A 127 4.58 -21.86 -9.54
N THR A 128 4.20 -21.77 -10.81
CA THR A 128 4.20 -20.51 -11.56
C THR A 128 3.12 -19.56 -11.07
N GLN A 129 1.92 -20.05 -10.76
CA GLN A 129 0.87 -19.21 -10.17
C GLN A 129 1.31 -18.61 -8.84
N ARG A 130 1.93 -19.41 -7.97
CA ARG A 130 2.45 -18.93 -6.68
C ARG A 130 3.56 -17.89 -6.84
N ASP A 131 4.45 -18.11 -7.79
CA ASP A 131 5.52 -17.17 -8.15
C ASP A 131 4.93 -15.85 -8.66
N TYR A 132 3.97 -15.88 -9.58
CA TYR A 132 3.30 -14.67 -10.07
C TYR A 132 2.52 -13.92 -8.98
N MET A 133 1.83 -14.63 -8.09
CA MET A 133 1.16 -13.99 -6.95
C MET A 133 2.15 -13.26 -6.06
N ALA A 134 3.29 -13.87 -5.75
CA ALA A 134 4.35 -13.23 -4.97
C ALA A 134 4.97 -12.05 -5.73
N GLY A 135 5.16 -12.21 -7.04
CA GLY A 135 5.67 -11.18 -7.94
C GLY A 135 4.78 -9.94 -7.99
N GLU A 136 3.46 -10.09 -8.11
CA GLU A 136 2.54 -8.93 -8.13
C GLU A 136 2.56 -8.15 -6.81
N VAL A 137 2.64 -8.85 -5.66
CA VAL A 137 2.82 -8.19 -4.36
C VAL A 137 4.15 -7.43 -4.31
N SER A 138 5.22 -8.04 -4.83
CA SER A 138 6.55 -7.44 -4.85
C SER A 138 6.63 -6.24 -5.79
N LYS A 139 6.08 -6.30 -7.01
CA LYS A 139 5.99 -5.16 -7.95
C LYS A 139 5.28 -3.97 -7.30
N ASP A 140 4.15 -4.23 -6.64
CA ASP A 140 3.38 -3.19 -5.95
C ASP A 140 4.17 -2.57 -4.78
N LEU A 141 4.83 -3.40 -3.96
CA LEU A 141 5.70 -2.92 -2.88
C LEU A 141 6.89 -2.10 -3.41
N THR A 142 7.54 -2.58 -4.47
CA THR A 142 8.65 -1.95 -5.16
C THR A 142 8.26 -0.55 -5.63
N ARG A 143 7.13 -0.44 -6.33
CA ARG A 143 6.62 0.82 -6.86
C ARG A 143 6.25 1.83 -5.77
N ARG A 144 5.60 1.37 -4.70
CA ARG A 144 5.01 2.26 -3.66
C ARG A 144 5.96 2.63 -2.53
N ILE A 145 6.90 1.76 -2.19
CA ILE A 145 7.68 1.89 -0.96
C ILE A 145 9.18 1.85 -1.21
N LEU A 146 9.64 0.95 -2.09
CA LEU A 146 11.07 0.69 -2.22
C LEU A 146 11.76 1.62 -3.21
N LEU A 147 11.09 2.01 -4.29
CA LEU A 147 11.63 2.94 -5.28
C LEU A 147 11.30 4.40 -4.94
N PRO A 148 12.23 5.34 -5.23
CA PRO A 148 11.92 6.77 -5.23
C PRO A 148 10.78 7.09 -6.21
N GLU A 149 9.92 8.03 -5.82
CA GLU A 149 8.74 8.42 -6.60
C GLU A 149 9.09 8.87 -8.03
N GLU A 150 10.20 9.59 -8.19
CA GLU A 150 10.68 10.03 -9.50
C GLU A 150 11.00 8.87 -10.46
N ILE A 151 11.52 7.75 -9.93
CA ILE A 151 11.85 6.55 -10.72
C ILE A 151 10.56 5.83 -11.09
N SER A 152 9.65 5.62 -10.14
CA SER A 152 8.35 5.01 -10.38
C SER A 152 7.54 5.81 -11.41
N ALA A 153 7.52 7.14 -11.30
CA ALA A 153 6.82 8.01 -12.25
C ALA A 153 7.44 7.99 -13.65
N ALA A 154 8.77 7.97 -13.76
CA ALA A 154 9.45 7.85 -15.05
C ALA A 154 9.20 6.48 -15.71
N HIS A 155 9.10 5.40 -14.92
CA HIS A 155 8.74 4.08 -15.42
C HIS A 155 7.30 4.05 -15.95
N ASP A 156 6.35 4.56 -15.17
CA ASP A 156 4.93 4.62 -15.53
C ASP A 156 4.69 5.49 -16.78
N ALA A 157 5.50 6.55 -16.97
CA ALA A 157 5.48 7.42 -18.15
C ALA A 157 6.18 6.81 -19.38
N GLY A 158 6.79 5.63 -19.26
CA GLY A 158 7.55 4.98 -20.33
C GLY A 158 8.87 5.67 -20.69
N ILE A 159 9.36 6.56 -19.84
CA ILE A 159 10.64 7.27 -20.02
C ILE A 159 11.80 6.32 -19.73
N ILE A 160 11.65 5.48 -18.71
CA ILE A 160 12.58 4.42 -18.35
C ILE A 160 11.85 3.09 -18.21
N HIS A 161 12.60 1.99 -18.26
CA HIS A 161 12.09 0.68 -17.88
C HIS A 161 12.89 0.16 -16.69
N PHE A 162 12.25 0.02 -15.54
CA PHE A 162 12.86 -0.58 -14.36
C PHE A 162 12.68 -2.10 -14.44
N HIS A 163 13.79 -2.81 -14.64
CA HIS A 163 13.79 -4.26 -14.79
C HIS A 163 13.54 -4.97 -13.45
N ASP A 164 12.91 -6.15 -13.52
CA ASP A 164 12.78 -7.12 -12.42
C ASP A 164 12.19 -6.55 -11.12
N SER A 165 11.18 -5.68 -11.26
CA SER A 165 10.49 -5.04 -10.12
C SER A 165 9.76 -6.03 -9.19
N ASP A 166 9.43 -7.21 -9.67
CA ASP A 166 8.90 -8.36 -8.91
C ASP A 166 9.94 -9.05 -8.02
N TYR A 167 11.24 -8.87 -8.28
CA TYR A 167 12.31 -9.47 -7.46
C TYR A 167 13.13 -8.43 -6.67
N PHE A 168 12.83 -7.14 -6.85
CA PHE A 168 13.59 -6.06 -6.22
C PHE A 168 13.53 -6.08 -4.68
N ALA A 169 12.42 -6.51 -4.09
CA ALA A 169 12.28 -6.59 -2.63
C ALA A 169 13.26 -7.58 -1.97
N GLN A 170 13.66 -8.62 -2.70
CA GLN A 170 14.54 -9.70 -2.25
C GLN A 170 16.02 -9.30 -2.31
N LYS A 171 16.35 -8.19 -2.99
CA LYS A 171 17.73 -7.69 -3.19
C LYS A 171 18.64 -8.72 -3.85
N GLU A 172 18.08 -9.57 -4.70
CA GLU A 172 18.85 -10.50 -5.50
C GLU A 172 19.50 -9.77 -6.67
N HIS A 173 20.60 -10.31 -7.16
CA HIS A 173 21.20 -9.87 -8.42
C HIS A 173 20.36 -10.39 -9.58
N ASN A 174 20.16 -9.58 -10.62
CA ASN A 174 19.37 -9.99 -11.79
C ASN A 174 20.05 -11.15 -12.53
N CYS A 175 21.38 -11.10 -12.64
CA CYS A 175 22.20 -12.11 -13.30
C CYS A 175 23.56 -12.17 -12.62
N ASP A 176 24.02 -13.39 -12.34
CA ASP A 176 25.37 -13.66 -11.85
C ASP A 176 26.08 -14.65 -12.78
N LEU A 177 27.38 -14.43 -13.00
CA LEU A 177 28.24 -15.37 -13.69
C LEU A 177 28.87 -16.31 -12.65
N ILE A 178 28.58 -17.59 -12.77
CA ILE A 178 29.14 -18.62 -11.89
C ILE A 178 30.53 -19.00 -12.41
N ASP A 179 31.53 -19.00 -11.52
CA ASP A 179 32.84 -19.56 -11.81
C ASP A 179 32.74 -21.09 -11.84
N LEU A 180 32.48 -21.61 -13.04
CA LEU A 180 32.34 -23.05 -13.27
C LEU A 180 33.67 -23.79 -13.05
N GLU A 181 34.82 -23.15 -13.28
CA GLU A 181 36.11 -23.79 -13.07
C GLU A 181 36.35 -24.03 -11.57
N ASP A 182 36.16 -22.99 -10.75
CA ASP A 182 36.29 -23.10 -9.30
C ASP A 182 35.29 -24.13 -8.73
N MET A 183 34.02 -24.03 -9.13
CA MET A 183 32.98 -24.97 -8.69
C MET A 183 33.32 -26.43 -9.04
N LEU A 184 33.89 -26.68 -10.21
CA LEU A 184 34.23 -28.04 -10.67
C LEU A 184 35.56 -28.56 -10.11
N GLN A 185 36.50 -27.68 -9.75
CA GLN A 185 37.80 -28.11 -9.18
C GLN A 185 37.77 -28.21 -7.66
N ASN A 186 36.98 -27.36 -7.00
CA ASN A 186 36.99 -27.19 -5.54
C ASN A 186 35.65 -27.58 -4.88
N GLY A 187 34.60 -27.85 -5.66
CA GLY A 187 33.27 -28.15 -5.14
C GLY A 187 32.49 -26.88 -4.80
N THR A 188 31.35 -27.03 -4.12
CA THR A 188 30.53 -25.90 -3.67
C THR A 188 29.84 -26.20 -2.34
N VAL A 189 29.39 -25.18 -1.62
CA VAL A 189 28.63 -25.34 -0.38
C VAL A 189 27.18 -24.91 -0.63
N ILE A 190 26.24 -25.85 -0.46
CA ILE A 190 24.80 -25.57 -0.53
C ILE A 190 24.22 -25.82 0.86
N SER A 191 23.62 -24.80 1.46
CA SER A 191 22.98 -24.90 2.79
C SER A 191 23.89 -25.57 3.83
N GLU A 192 25.11 -25.04 3.98
CA GLU A 192 26.15 -25.53 4.91
C GLU A 192 26.67 -26.95 4.60
N THR A 193 26.22 -27.57 3.51
CA THR A 193 26.65 -28.89 3.08
C THR A 193 27.65 -28.77 1.93
N LEU A 194 28.84 -29.35 2.10
CA LEU A 194 29.84 -29.44 1.04
C LEU A 194 29.40 -30.46 -0.02
N ILE A 195 29.31 -30.00 -1.26
CA ILE A 195 29.25 -30.83 -2.46
C ILE A 195 30.68 -30.86 -3.01
N GLU A 196 31.35 -32.00 -2.87
CA GLU A 196 32.69 -32.19 -3.40
C GLU A 196 32.71 -32.12 -4.93
N LYS A 197 33.91 -31.92 -5.49
CA LYS A 197 34.12 -31.90 -6.94
C LYS A 197 33.65 -33.19 -7.62
N PRO A 198 33.24 -33.15 -8.90
CA PRO A 198 32.91 -34.36 -9.67
C PRO A 198 34.08 -35.33 -9.76
N HIS A 199 33.77 -36.64 -9.74
CA HIS A 199 34.79 -37.71 -9.82
C HIS A 199 34.84 -38.40 -11.19
N SER A 200 33.93 -38.05 -12.12
CA SER A 200 33.83 -38.60 -13.48
C SER A 200 33.15 -37.62 -14.42
#